data_AF-A0A356X2S9-F1
#
_entry.id   AF-A0A356X2S9-F1
#
_cell.length_a   1.000
_cell.length_b   1.000
_cell.length_c   1.000
_cell.angle_alpha   90.00
_cell.angle_beta   90.00
_cell.angle_gamma   90.00
#
_symmetry.space_group_name_H-M   'P 1'
#
loop_
_entity.id
_entity.type
_entity.pdbx_description
1 polymer ?
#
loop_
_entity_poly.entity_id
_entity_poly.type
_entity_poly.pdbx_seq_one_letter_code
_entity_poly.pdbx_strand_id
1 'polypeptide(L)'
;MAKKKNDEINFAPRGIGDEKDGAVQKGVDLPSPTRKKHKSLGLSEDDLKAMYEQMYLQRRFEERAMQQYQKGKFGGFLHLYIGQEAISTGTVFALNDDDDIITAYRDHGWGLCRGITPNEGMAELFGKKTGCSKGKGGSMHFAKTENHFWGGYGIVGGHIPIGG
;
A
#
# COMPACT_ATOMS: atom_id res chain seq x y z
N MET A 1 -11.96 38.94 -36.80
CA MET A 1 -12.60 38.39 -35.58
C MET A 1 -11.95 37.06 -35.26
N ALA A 2 -11.30 36.96 -34.10
CA ALA A 2 -11.14 35.77 -33.26
C ALA A 2 -10.35 36.20 -32.02
N LYS A 3 -11.02 36.43 -30.89
CA LYS A 3 -10.35 36.65 -29.60
C LYS A 3 -9.73 35.32 -29.17
N LYS A 4 -8.40 35.21 -29.14
CA LYS A 4 -7.74 34.11 -28.43
C LYS A 4 -8.00 34.30 -26.93
N LYS A 5 -8.88 33.47 -26.39
CA LYS A 5 -9.02 33.26 -24.95
C LYS A 5 -7.79 32.45 -24.52
N ASN A 6 -6.81 33.10 -23.91
CA ASN A 6 -5.80 32.39 -23.12
C ASN A 6 -6.48 32.01 -21.81
N ASP A 7 -7.18 30.87 -21.80
CA ASP A 7 -7.53 30.24 -20.54
C ASP A 7 -6.23 29.57 -20.05
N GLU A 8 -5.52 30.23 -19.12
CA GLU A 8 -4.40 29.64 -18.39
C GLU A 8 -4.92 28.40 -17.64
N ILE A 9 -4.74 27.22 -18.22
CA ILE A 9 -4.96 25.97 -17.51
C ILE A 9 -3.77 25.79 -16.56
N ASN A 10 -3.94 26.23 -15.32
CA ASN A 10 -2.98 26.07 -14.24
C ASN A 10 -3.13 24.67 -13.61
N PHE A 11 -2.13 23.80 -13.77
CA PHE A 11 -2.12 22.42 -13.25
C PHE A 11 -1.41 22.28 -11.89
N ALA A 12 -0.91 23.37 -11.30
CA ALA A 12 -0.15 23.34 -10.05
C ALA A 12 -0.66 24.39 -9.04
N PRO A 13 -0.78 24.06 -7.73
CA PRO A 13 -1.12 25.03 -6.71
C PRO A 13 -0.01 26.09 -6.61
N ARG A 14 -0.34 27.36 -6.88
CA ARG A 14 0.53 28.50 -6.58
C ARG A 14 0.38 28.83 -5.10
N GLY A 15 1.34 28.38 -4.29
CA GLY A 15 1.33 28.57 -2.85
C GLY A 15 2.74 28.54 -2.25
N ILE A 16 3.66 29.32 -2.83
CA ILE A 16 4.92 29.68 -2.20
C ILE A 16 5.03 31.21 -2.32
N GLY A 17 4.41 31.92 -1.39
CA GLY A 17 4.39 33.38 -1.34
C GLY A 17 3.32 33.90 -0.39
N ASP A 18 3.73 34.04 0.88
CA ASP A 18 3.25 34.90 1.98
C ASP A 18 1.80 35.41 1.88
N GLU A 19 0.86 35.02 2.75
CA GLU A 19 0.84 35.38 4.17
C GLU A 19 -0.01 34.39 4.99
N LYS A 20 0.43 34.13 6.22
CA LYS A 20 -0.10 33.24 7.29
C LYS A 20 0.53 31.83 7.41
N ASP A 21 1.77 31.86 7.90
CA ASP A 21 2.13 31.24 9.19
C ASP A 21 2.23 29.72 9.25
N GLY A 22 2.97 29.08 8.32
CA GLY A 22 3.36 27.66 8.47
C GLY A 22 2.21 26.67 8.68
N ALA A 23 0.98 27.10 8.39
CA ALA A 23 -0.22 26.36 8.66
C ALA A 23 -0.36 25.29 7.57
N VAL A 24 -0.29 24.03 7.98
CA VAL A 24 -0.59 22.90 7.11
C VAL A 24 -2.03 23.08 6.59
N GLN A 25 -2.17 23.47 5.32
CA GLN A 25 -3.48 23.51 4.65
C GLN A 25 -3.96 22.08 4.48
N LYS A 26 -4.89 21.66 5.33
CA LYS A 26 -5.56 20.37 5.17
C LYS A 26 -6.44 20.47 3.92
N GLY A 27 -6.14 19.66 2.91
CA GLY A 27 -6.95 19.59 1.70
C GLY A 27 -8.34 18.97 1.91
N VAL A 28 -8.57 18.35 3.07
CA VAL A 28 -9.84 17.74 3.47
C VAL A 28 -10.06 17.90 4.98
N ASP A 29 -11.30 18.14 5.38
CA ASP A 29 -11.71 18.07 6.78
C ASP A 29 -11.75 16.60 7.21
N LEU A 30 -10.80 16.20 8.06
CA LEU A 30 -10.79 14.85 8.61
C LEU A 30 -11.78 14.75 9.77
N PRO A 31 -12.50 13.61 9.90
CA PRO A 31 -13.34 13.38 11.07
C PRO A 31 -12.49 13.41 12.34
N SER A 32 -13.13 13.78 13.46
CA SER A 32 -12.46 13.73 14.76
C SER A 32 -12.01 12.30 15.06
N PRO A 33 -10.79 12.10 15.60
CA PRO A 33 -10.31 10.77 15.97
C PRO A 33 -11.28 10.07 16.92
N THR A 34 -11.55 8.79 16.68
CA THR A 34 -12.36 8.00 17.59
C THR A 34 -11.61 7.76 18.90
N ARG A 35 -12.31 7.93 20.03
CA ARG A 35 -11.81 7.56 21.38
C ARG A 35 -12.32 6.19 21.82
N LYS A 36 -13.07 5.50 20.96
CA LYS A 36 -13.60 4.16 21.22
C LYS A 36 -12.45 3.18 21.40
N LYS A 37 -12.58 2.29 22.38
CA LYS A 37 -11.64 1.19 22.61
C LYS A 37 -12.01 -0.02 21.75
N HIS A 38 -11.07 -0.90 21.48
CA HIS A 38 -11.24 -2.12 20.68
C HIS A 38 -12.48 -2.95 21.10
N LYS A 39 -12.73 -3.11 22.41
CA LYS A 39 -13.91 -3.85 22.93
C LYS A 39 -15.25 -3.27 22.47
N SER A 40 -15.34 -1.95 22.35
CA SER A 40 -16.55 -1.29 21.84
C SER A 40 -16.73 -1.38 20.32
N LEU A 41 -15.71 -1.91 19.62
CA LEU A 41 -15.74 -2.23 18.20
C LEU A 41 -15.93 -3.74 17.97
N GLY A 42 -16.21 -4.52 19.03
CA GLY A 42 -16.37 -5.98 18.93
C GLY A 42 -15.07 -6.76 18.77
N LEU A 43 -13.91 -6.12 18.91
CA LEU A 43 -12.60 -6.76 18.79
C LEU A 43 -12.14 -7.31 20.15
N SER A 44 -11.55 -8.49 20.12
CA SER A 44 -10.90 -9.13 21.25
C SER A 44 -9.45 -8.64 21.42
N GLU A 45 -8.82 -8.98 22.55
CA GLU A 45 -7.39 -8.71 22.77
C GLU A 45 -6.51 -9.55 21.82
N ASP A 46 -6.98 -10.73 21.40
CA ASP A 46 -6.23 -11.59 20.49
C ASP A 46 -6.26 -11.06 19.05
N ASP A 47 -7.37 -10.43 18.64
CA ASP A 47 -7.43 -9.71 17.36
C ASP A 47 -6.39 -8.59 17.30
N LEU A 48 -6.24 -7.83 18.39
CA LEU A 48 -5.23 -6.78 18.47
C LEU A 48 -3.81 -7.32 18.37
N LYS A 49 -3.52 -8.44 19.03
CA LYS A 49 -2.20 -9.09 18.92
C LYS A 49 -1.95 -9.57 17.50
N ALA A 50 -2.94 -10.20 16.86
CA ALA A 50 -2.83 -10.68 15.49
C ALA A 50 -2.58 -9.52 14.51
N MET A 51 -3.32 -8.40 14.65
CA MET A 51 -3.07 -7.18 13.86
C MET A 51 -1.67 -6.62 14.11
N TYR A 52 -1.23 -6.56 15.37
CA TYR A 52 0.12 -6.08 15.71
C TYR A 52 1.21 -6.96 15.11
N GLU A 53 1.08 -8.29 15.23
CA GLU A 53 2.00 -9.26 14.66
C GLU A 53 2.08 -9.13 13.14
N GLN A 54 0.94 -8.92 12.47
CA GLN A 54 0.90 -8.68 11.03
C GLN A 54 1.61 -7.37 10.63
N MET A 55 1.33 -6.26 11.31
CA MET A 55 2.02 -4.99 11.04
C MET A 55 3.52 -5.10 11.31
N TYR A 56 3.91 -5.80 12.38
CA TYR A 56 5.31 -6.03 12.71
C TYR A 56 5.99 -6.92 11.65
N LEU A 57 5.33 -7.97 11.20
CA LEU A 57 5.82 -8.83 10.12
C LEU A 57 6.09 -8.03 8.84
N GLN A 58 5.14 -7.19 8.43
CA GLN A 58 5.29 -6.31 7.27
C GLN A 58 6.52 -5.40 7.42
N ARG A 59 6.63 -4.69 8.55
CA ARG A 59 7.78 -3.83 8.84
C ARG A 59 9.11 -4.58 8.74
N ARG A 60 9.21 -5.76 9.35
CA ARG A 60 10.44 -6.55 9.37
C ARG A 60 10.77 -7.12 8.01
N PHE A 61 9.78 -7.58 7.24
CA PHE A 61 9.97 -8.03 5.87
C PHE A 61 10.57 -6.92 5.01
N GLU A 62 10.00 -5.72 5.09
CA GLU A 62 10.42 -4.59 4.25
C GLU A 62 11.75 -3.98 4.64
N GLU A 63 12.08 -3.92 5.93
CA GLU A 63 13.43 -3.55 6.38
C GLU A 63 14.49 -4.51 5.81
N ARG A 64 14.17 -5.81 5.75
CA ARG A 64 15.06 -6.80 5.12
C ARG A 64 15.12 -6.63 3.61
N ALA A 65 13.98 -6.37 2.95
CA ALA A 65 13.94 -6.09 1.52
C ALA A 65 14.82 -4.89 1.17
N MET A 66 14.70 -3.79 1.93
CA MET A 66 15.54 -2.59 1.79
C MET A 66 17.03 -2.91 1.94
N GLN A 67 17.41 -3.66 2.97
CA GLN A 67 18.81 -4.06 3.19
C GLN A 67 19.38 -4.86 2.02
N GLN A 68 18.60 -5.78 1.43
CA GLN A 68 19.06 -6.59 0.30
C GLN A 68 19.12 -5.78 -1.00
N TYR A 69 18.16 -4.88 -1.20
CA TYR A 69 18.15 -3.96 -2.33
C TYR A 69 19.35 -3.01 -2.33
N GLN A 70 19.68 -2.42 -1.17
CA GLN A 70 20.87 -1.59 -0.99
C GLN A 70 22.18 -2.35 -1.27
N LYS A 71 22.19 -3.68 -1.06
CA LYS A 71 23.31 -4.56 -1.40
C LYS A 71 23.33 -4.98 -2.88
N GLY A 72 22.40 -4.48 -3.69
CA GLY A 72 22.27 -4.82 -5.12
C GLY A 72 21.91 -6.30 -5.36
N LYS A 73 21.23 -6.96 -4.42
CA LYS A 73 20.89 -8.39 -4.55
C LYS A 73 19.75 -8.67 -5.52
N PHE A 74 18.95 -7.66 -5.83
CA PHE A 74 17.96 -7.67 -6.89
C PHE A 74 17.80 -6.26 -7.45
N GLY A 75 17.29 -6.17 -8.68
CA GLY A 75 17.12 -4.91 -9.41
C GLY A 75 15.67 -4.46 -9.51
N GLY A 76 15.43 -3.43 -10.33
CA GLY A 76 14.12 -2.80 -10.48
C GLY A 76 13.87 -1.72 -9.42
N PHE A 77 12.62 -1.33 -9.23
CA PHE A 77 12.23 -0.33 -8.24
C PHE A 77 11.61 -0.98 -7.02
N LEU A 78 12.17 -0.73 -5.83
CA LEU A 78 11.63 -1.22 -4.57
C LEU A 78 10.62 -0.22 -3.96
N HIS A 79 9.37 -0.65 -3.81
CA HIS A 79 8.27 0.18 -3.32
C HIS A 79 7.77 -0.30 -1.95
N LEU A 80 8.35 0.27 -0.90
CA LEU A 80 8.04 -0.14 0.48
C LEU A 80 6.70 0.42 0.97
N TYR A 81 5.98 -0.37 1.76
CA TYR A 81 4.77 -0.05 2.51
C TYR A 81 5.04 0.50 3.92
N ILE A 82 6.31 0.64 4.31
CA ILE A 82 6.75 1.19 5.60
C ILE A 82 5.97 2.47 5.95
N GLY A 83 5.25 2.44 7.07
CA GLY A 83 4.45 3.54 7.60
C GLY A 83 2.96 3.45 7.25
N GLN A 84 2.56 2.47 6.45
CA GLN A 84 1.18 2.24 6.00
C GLN A 84 0.63 0.88 6.44
N GLU A 85 1.36 0.11 7.25
CA GLU A 85 1.02 -1.29 7.60
C GLU A 85 -0.36 -1.43 8.28
N ALA A 86 -0.79 -0.40 9.00
CA ALA A 86 -2.10 -0.35 9.62
C ALA A 86 -3.24 -0.33 8.59
N ILE A 87 -3.00 0.22 7.39
CA ILE A 87 -4.00 0.32 6.31
C ILE A 87 -4.29 -1.06 5.75
N SER A 88 -3.26 -1.79 5.32
CA SER A 88 -3.41 -3.15 4.77
C SER A 88 -3.96 -4.11 5.83
N THR A 89 -3.41 -4.08 7.04
CA THR A 89 -3.83 -4.98 8.13
C THR A 89 -5.26 -4.72 8.55
N GLY A 90 -5.60 -3.47 8.89
CA GLY A 90 -6.93 -3.12 9.36
C GLY A 90 -8.01 -3.34 8.30
N THR A 91 -7.69 -3.06 7.02
CA THR A 91 -8.62 -3.31 5.92
C THR A 91 -8.87 -4.79 5.74
N VAL A 92 -7.82 -5.62 5.63
CA VAL A 92 -8.00 -7.08 5.43
C VAL A 92 -8.74 -7.72 6.60
N PHE A 93 -8.51 -7.27 7.84
CA PHE A 93 -9.23 -7.78 9.01
C PHE A 93 -10.72 -7.42 9.02
N ALA A 94 -11.13 -6.37 8.30
CA ALA A 94 -12.52 -5.96 8.17
C ALA A 94 -13.23 -6.60 6.96
N LEU A 95 -12.48 -7.21 6.05
CA LEU A 95 -12.99 -7.91 4.86
C LEU A 95 -13.19 -9.40 5.16
N ASN A 96 -14.01 -10.05 4.33
CA ASN A 96 -14.10 -11.50 4.28
C ASN A 96 -12.92 -12.08 3.48
N ASP A 97 -12.70 -13.38 3.61
CA ASP A 97 -11.61 -14.08 2.91
C ASP A 97 -11.81 -14.16 1.38
N ASP A 98 -13.06 -14.05 0.92
CA ASP A 98 -13.48 -14.07 -0.48
C ASP A 98 -13.65 -12.67 -1.11
N ASP A 99 -13.42 -11.61 -0.36
CA ASP A 99 -13.45 -10.24 -0.89
C ASP A 99 -12.19 -9.96 -1.74
N ASP A 100 -12.43 -9.52 -2.99
CA ASP A 100 -11.39 -9.20 -3.95
C ASP A 100 -10.61 -7.93 -3.57
N ILE A 101 -9.28 -8.02 -3.61
CA ILE A 101 -8.36 -6.91 -3.34
C ILE A 101 -7.51 -6.64 -4.56
N ILE A 102 -7.61 -5.41 -5.07
CA ILE A 102 -6.80 -4.86 -6.15
C ILE A 102 -6.11 -3.59 -5.64
N THR A 103 -4.80 -3.45 -5.82
CA THR A 103 -4.04 -2.35 -5.21
C THR A 103 -3.14 -1.61 -6.21
N ALA A 104 -2.66 -0.45 -5.78
CA ALA A 104 -1.53 0.23 -6.42
C ALA A 104 -0.21 -0.55 -6.21
N TYR A 105 0.89 -0.03 -6.74
CA TYR A 105 2.25 -0.58 -6.74
C TYR A 105 2.93 -0.78 -5.36
N ARG A 106 2.24 -0.42 -4.27
CA ARG A 106 2.71 -0.55 -2.88
C ARG A 106 1.95 -1.69 -2.23
N ASP A 107 2.31 -2.92 -2.61
CA ASP A 107 1.45 -4.09 -2.50
C ASP A 107 2.00 -5.20 -1.59
N HIS A 108 3.24 -5.08 -1.09
CA HIS A 108 3.87 -6.10 -0.24
C HIS A 108 3.05 -6.37 1.02
N GLY A 109 2.64 -5.31 1.72
CA GLY A 109 1.85 -5.41 2.94
C GLY A 109 0.51 -6.12 2.72
N TRP A 110 -0.17 -5.81 1.60
CA TRP A 110 -1.42 -6.48 1.21
C TRP A 110 -1.22 -7.95 0.91
N GLY A 111 -0.16 -8.29 0.18
CA GLY A 111 0.22 -9.66 -0.11
C GLY A 111 0.46 -10.48 1.16
N LEU A 112 1.22 -9.92 2.12
CA LEU A 112 1.49 -10.58 3.39
C LEU A 112 0.21 -10.81 4.21
N CYS A 113 -0.72 -9.84 4.23
CA CYS A 113 -2.02 -10.00 4.87
C CYS A 113 -2.89 -11.06 4.19
N ARG A 114 -2.82 -11.20 2.86
CA ARG A 114 -3.55 -12.20 2.08
C ARG A 114 -2.76 -13.50 1.86
N GLY A 115 -1.84 -13.81 2.77
CA GLY A 115 -1.23 -15.13 2.87
C GLY A 115 -0.05 -15.40 1.95
N ILE A 116 0.51 -14.40 1.26
CA ILE A 116 1.86 -14.53 0.70
C ILE A 116 2.83 -14.65 1.88
N THR A 117 3.61 -15.72 1.91
CA THR A 117 4.60 -15.89 2.98
C THR A 117 5.79 -14.95 2.77
N PRO A 118 6.52 -14.58 3.85
CA PRO A 118 7.75 -13.79 3.71
C PRO A 118 8.80 -14.44 2.80
N ASN A 119 8.83 -15.77 2.75
CA ASN A 119 9.72 -16.52 1.86
C ASN A 119 9.33 -16.37 0.39
N GLU A 120 8.04 -16.52 0.06
CA GLU A 120 7.52 -16.30 -1.30
C GLU A 120 7.71 -14.85 -1.72
N GLY A 121 7.40 -13.89 -0.85
CA GLY A 121 7.60 -12.47 -1.13
C GLY A 121 9.06 -12.12 -1.39
N MET A 122 9.98 -12.59 -0.54
CA MET A 122 11.41 -12.34 -0.75
C MET A 122 11.94 -13.07 -1.98
N ALA A 123 11.45 -14.28 -2.27
CA ALA A 123 11.77 -14.99 -3.50
C ALA A 123 11.32 -14.21 -4.74
N GLU A 124 10.14 -13.58 -4.70
CA GLU A 124 9.64 -12.73 -5.77
C GLU A 124 10.55 -11.52 -6.02
N LEU A 125 10.95 -10.83 -4.96
CA LEU A 125 11.88 -9.69 -5.06
C LEU A 125 13.23 -10.11 -5.68
N PHE A 126 13.70 -11.32 -5.38
CA PHE A 126 14.93 -11.89 -5.94
C PHE A 126 14.76 -12.48 -7.35
N GLY A 127 13.57 -12.39 -7.96
CA GLY A 127 13.30 -12.96 -9.28
C GLY A 127 13.36 -14.49 -9.32
N LYS A 128 13.10 -15.16 -8.19
CA LYS A 128 13.16 -16.61 -8.10
C LYS A 128 11.84 -17.25 -8.52
N LYS A 129 11.92 -18.44 -9.13
CA LYS A 129 10.75 -19.25 -9.53
C LYS A 129 9.76 -19.56 -8.38
N THR A 130 10.25 -19.57 -7.14
CA THR A 130 9.44 -19.80 -5.93
C THR A 130 8.78 -18.53 -5.39
N GLY A 131 8.87 -17.40 -6.11
CA GLY A 131 8.13 -16.19 -5.78
C GLY A 131 6.63 -16.35 -6.05
N CYS A 132 5.82 -15.52 -5.39
CA CYS A 132 4.36 -15.54 -5.54
C CYS A 132 3.87 -15.36 -6.99
N SER A 133 4.64 -14.65 -7.82
CA SER A 133 4.41 -14.44 -9.26
C SER A 133 5.51 -15.11 -10.10
N LYS A 134 6.15 -16.16 -9.56
CA LYS A 134 7.26 -16.93 -10.16
C LYS A 134 8.49 -16.07 -10.50
N GLY A 135 8.71 -14.99 -9.76
CA GLY A 135 9.85 -14.08 -9.92
C GLY A 135 9.72 -13.11 -11.09
N LYS A 136 8.53 -13.00 -11.69
CA LYS A 136 8.26 -12.14 -12.86
C LYS A 136 7.65 -10.79 -12.50
N GLY A 137 7.00 -10.70 -11.35
CA GLY A 137 6.32 -9.51 -10.88
C GLY A 137 7.25 -8.54 -10.16
N GLY A 138 8.25 -9.07 -9.44
CA GLY A 138 9.15 -8.24 -8.65
C GLY A 138 8.40 -7.41 -7.60
N SER A 139 8.89 -6.20 -7.32
CA SER A 139 8.40 -5.39 -6.19
C SER A 139 7.05 -4.71 -6.39
N MET A 140 6.43 -4.70 -7.57
CA MET A 140 5.18 -3.96 -7.80
C MET A 140 3.98 -4.85 -8.11
N HIS A 141 4.18 -6.16 -8.17
CA HIS A 141 3.21 -7.12 -8.72
C HIS A 141 3.17 -8.41 -7.89
N PHE A 142 3.14 -8.27 -6.57
CA PHE A 142 2.78 -9.39 -5.70
C PHE A 142 1.33 -9.75 -5.98
N ALA A 143 1.03 -11.03 -6.14
CA ALA A 143 -0.33 -11.50 -6.38
C ALA A 143 -0.53 -12.87 -5.74
N LYS A 144 -1.75 -13.15 -5.27
CA LYS A 144 -2.17 -14.46 -4.77
C LYS A 144 -3.65 -14.65 -5.08
N THR A 145 -3.93 -15.08 -6.30
CA THR A 145 -5.30 -15.23 -6.83
C THR A 145 -6.14 -16.22 -6.05
N GLU A 146 -5.51 -17.25 -5.46
CA GLU A 146 -6.17 -18.23 -4.58
C GLU A 146 -6.73 -17.60 -3.28
N ASN A 147 -6.23 -16.42 -2.90
CA ASN A 147 -6.63 -15.66 -1.72
C ASN A 147 -7.25 -14.31 -2.11
N HIS A 148 -7.86 -14.24 -3.30
CA HIS A 148 -8.56 -13.04 -3.79
C HIS A 148 -7.71 -11.76 -3.81
N PHE A 149 -6.38 -11.93 -3.96
CA PHE A 149 -5.45 -10.80 -4.11
C PHE A 149 -4.91 -10.75 -5.54
N TRP A 150 -5.43 -9.81 -6.32
CA TRP A 150 -5.13 -9.63 -7.75
C TRP A 150 -3.88 -8.80 -8.01
N GLY A 151 -3.29 -8.25 -6.95
CA GLY A 151 -1.95 -7.70 -6.92
C GLY A 151 -1.81 -6.22 -7.20
N GLY A 152 -0.56 -5.76 -7.17
CA GLY A 152 -0.20 -4.37 -7.40
C GLY A 152 -0.12 -3.97 -8.87
N TYR A 153 -0.59 -2.76 -9.15
CA TYR A 153 -0.53 -2.16 -10.48
C TYR A 153 0.50 -1.03 -10.51
N GLY A 154 1.53 -1.22 -11.34
CA GLY A 154 2.61 -0.25 -11.58
C GLY A 154 2.15 1.04 -12.26
N ILE A 155 1.07 0.96 -13.06
CA ILE A 155 0.45 2.14 -13.67
C ILE A 155 -0.49 2.79 -12.66
N VAL A 156 -0.16 4.03 -12.26
CA VAL A 156 -0.96 4.81 -11.32
C VAL A 156 -2.37 5.00 -11.86
N GLY A 157 -3.37 4.64 -11.05
CA GLY A 157 -4.78 4.69 -11.42
C GLY A 157 -5.27 3.53 -12.32
N GLY A 158 -4.37 2.69 -12.86
CA GLY A 158 -4.74 1.60 -13.77
C GLY A 158 -5.59 0.49 -13.13
N HIS A 159 -5.53 0.34 -11.80
CA HIS A 159 -6.35 -0.60 -11.04
C HIS A 159 -7.79 -0.12 -10.83
N ILE A 160 -8.04 1.19 -10.84
CA ILE A 160 -9.35 1.79 -10.54
C ILE A 160 -10.47 1.24 -11.44
N PRO A 161 -10.35 1.22 -12.79
CA PRO A 161 -11.43 0.72 -13.64
C PRO A 161 -11.62 -0.80 -13.58
N ILE A 162 -10.75 -1.54 -12.90
CA ILE A 162 -10.80 -3.00 -12.80
C ILE A 162 -11.48 -3.43 -11.51
N GLY A 163 -11.39 -2.63 -10.43
CA GLY A 163 -11.96 -2.96 -9.13
C GLY A 163 -13.42 -2.59 -8.93
N GLY A 164 -14.16 -2.30 -10.01
CA GLY A 164 -15.57 -1.87 -9.98
C GLY A 164 -16.52 -2.92 -10.50
#